data_AF-A0A662W7W9-F1
#
_entry.id   AF-A0A662W7W9-F1
#
_cell.length_a   1.000
_cell.length_b   1.000
_cell.length_c   1.000
_cell.angle_alpha   90.00
_cell.angle_beta   90.00
_cell.angle_gamma   90.00
#
_symmetry.space_group_name_H-M   'P 1'
#
loop_
_entity.id
_entity.type
_entity.pdbx_description
1 polymer ?
#
loop_
_entity_poly.entity_id
_entity_poly.type
_entity_poly.pdbx_seq_one_letter_code
_entity_poly.pdbx_strand_id
1 'polypeptide(L)'
;ACVHIAVLRLPYENEPYFYKTIMISYDYELLYSLGSMLGIGSKEGLLRLIHRVETYTLDAMSTGVCLAWATEALEKGIISRDDTIVDLKFGDCDAYLKAIDYIVRQPNDFYRNLACGAEHAAKVYGGSDFALTFGKNEMPGYHTGYAAHIGYLIGLRHSHLDNAGYSLDQKLKEYPEPEELVGKLIKEEQWRQVLSSLVVCFFARGVYKADIVRKALKPLGIEISEDELNRLGEKIYFEKLRLKKQMGFDVSELRIPKRILETETPHGKLNEDYIRRTLEYYAKIVSEV
;
A
#
# COMPACT_ATOMS: atom_id res chain seq x y z
N ALA A 1 18.81 -10.12 6.02
CA ALA A 1 17.56 -10.25 6.79
C ALA A 1 16.53 -9.33 6.16
N CYS A 2 15.26 -9.72 6.05
CA CYS A 2 14.22 -8.91 5.38
C CYS A 2 13.59 -7.85 6.31
N VAL A 3 13.54 -8.14 7.61
CA VAL A 3 13.13 -7.22 8.67
C VAL A 3 14.36 -6.84 9.47
N HIS A 4 14.50 -5.55 9.78
CA HIS A 4 15.60 -5.02 10.57
C HIS A 4 15.13 -4.71 11.99
N ILE A 5 16.08 -4.66 12.92
CA ILE A 5 15.81 -4.30 14.32
C ILE A 5 16.61 -3.04 14.63
N ALA A 6 15.91 -2.01 15.07
CA ALA A 6 16.49 -0.80 15.61
C ALA A 6 16.33 -0.77 17.14
N VAL A 7 17.23 -0.01 17.77
CA VAL A 7 17.17 0.26 19.21
C VAL A 7 16.74 1.70 19.40
N LEU A 8 15.62 1.90 20.10
CA LEU A 8 15.17 3.21 20.57
C LEU A 8 15.44 3.33 22.06
N ARG A 9 16.22 4.33 22.45
CA ARG A 9 16.47 4.67 23.87
C ARG A 9 15.73 5.95 24.20
N LEU A 10 14.84 5.87 25.19
CA LEU A 10 14.07 7.01 25.67
C LEU A 10 14.32 7.22 27.16
N PRO A 11 14.42 8.46 27.65
CA PRO A 11 14.44 8.71 29.08
C PRO A 11 13.10 8.30 29.71
N TYR A 12 13.11 7.97 31.01
CA TYR A 12 11.86 7.86 31.76
C TYR A 12 11.23 9.25 31.97
N GLU A 13 9.91 9.33 31.93
CA GLU A 13 9.17 10.61 32.00
C GLU A 13 9.51 11.42 33.25
N ASN A 14 9.71 10.75 34.40
CA ASN A 14 9.99 11.38 35.69
C ASN A 14 11.44 11.23 36.16
N GLU A 15 12.28 10.52 35.40
CA GLU A 15 13.64 10.17 35.80
C GLU A 15 14.63 10.30 34.62
N PRO A 16 15.10 11.52 34.30
CA PRO A 16 15.81 11.82 33.05
C PRO A 16 17.18 11.13 32.90
N TYR A 17 17.73 10.59 33.99
CA TYR A 17 18.99 9.81 33.98
C TYR A 17 18.77 8.31 33.74
N PHE A 18 17.53 7.84 33.85
CA PHE A 18 17.17 6.46 33.57
C PHE A 18 16.63 6.38 32.14
N TYR A 19 16.93 5.27 31.45
CA TYR A 19 16.51 5.06 30.07
C TYR A 19 15.80 3.72 29.92
N LYS A 20 14.70 3.72 29.18
CA LYS A 20 14.12 2.50 28.62
C LYS A 20 14.71 2.23 27.24
N THR A 21 14.96 0.96 26.97
CA THR A 21 15.45 0.47 25.68
C THR A 21 14.35 -0.35 25.03
N ILE A 22 13.93 0.05 23.84
CA ILE A 22 12.87 -0.60 23.08
C ILE A 22 13.48 -1.13 21.79
N MET A 23 13.27 -2.42 21.53
CA MET A 23 13.62 -3.04 20.25
C MET A 23 12.45 -2.84 19.29
N ILE A 24 12.73 -2.24 18.14
CA ILE A 24 11.69 -1.91 17.15
C ILE A 24 12.04 -2.61 15.86
N SER A 25 11.11 -3.44 15.40
CA SER A 25 11.18 -4.03 14.07
C SER A 25 10.75 -2.99 13.04
N TYR A 26 11.45 -2.94 11.91
CA TYR A 26 11.07 -2.08 10.82
C TYR A 26 11.43 -2.71 9.48
N ASP A 27 10.66 -2.35 8.46
CA ASP A 27 10.93 -2.63 7.07
C ASP A 27 10.68 -1.38 6.21
N TYR A 28 10.74 -1.53 4.90
CA TYR A 28 10.60 -0.43 3.95
C TYR A 28 9.28 0.34 4.09
N GLU A 29 8.15 -0.33 4.27
CA GLU A 29 6.83 0.32 4.21
C GLU A 29 6.60 1.21 5.45
N LEU A 30 7.12 0.80 6.60
CA LEU A 30 7.10 1.62 7.82
C LEU A 30 7.97 2.88 7.66
N LEU A 31 9.15 2.76 7.04
CA LEU A 31 10.03 3.90 6.78
C LEU A 31 9.41 4.88 5.79
N TYR A 32 8.71 4.37 4.78
CA TYR A 32 7.98 5.19 3.83
C TYR A 32 6.83 5.95 4.52
N SER A 33 5.90 5.19 5.10
CA SER A 33 4.61 5.72 5.54
C SER A 33 4.72 6.62 6.76
N LEU A 34 5.57 6.27 7.74
CA LEU A 34 5.76 7.03 8.98
C LEU A 34 7.01 7.93 8.93
N GLY A 35 7.79 7.82 7.86
CA GLY A 35 9.01 8.59 7.62
C GLY A 35 8.82 9.59 6.50
N SER A 36 9.19 9.19 5.27
CA SER A 36 9.23 10.09 4.12
C SER A 36 7.88 10.71 3.78
N MET A 37 6.79 9.95 3.89
CA MET A 37 5.43 10.45 3.63
C MET A 37 5.01 11.55 4.62
N LEU A 38 5.41 11.44 5.89
CA LEU A 38 5.10 12.43 6.93
C LEU A 38 6.17 13.51 7.06
N GLY A 39 7.24 13.47 6.27
CA GLY A 39 8.37 14.40 6.34
C GLY A 39 9.28 14.20 7.56
N ILE A 40 9.25 13.03 8.20
CA ILE A 40 10.03 12.77 9.42
C ILE A 40 11.47 12.40 9.06
N GLY A 41 12.38 13.36 9.26
CA GLY A 41 13.80 13.20 8.95
C GLY A 41 14.65 12.61 10.08
N SER A 42 14.12 12.54 11.31
CA SER A 42 14.90 12.06 12.47
C SER A 42 14.67 10.57 12.72
N LYS A 43 15.78 9.87 12.99
CA LYS A 43 15.75 8.42 13.30
C LYS A 43 14.93 8.14 14.55
N GLU A 44 15.09 8.97 15.58
CA GLU A 44 14.34 8.86 16.83
C GLU A 44 12.84 9.09 16.60
N GLY A 45 12.46 10.14 15.86
CA GLY A 45 11.05 10.43 15.58
C GLY A 45 10.36 9.30 14.83
N LEU A 46 11.02 8.78 13.79
CA LEU A 46 10.52 7.64 13.02
C LEU A 46 10.28 6.40 13.90
N LEU A 47 11.27 6.05 14.74
CA LEU A 47 11.15 4.92 15.66
C LEU A 47 10.05 5.13 16.70
N ARG A 48 9.86 6.36 17.21
CA ARG A 48 8.75 6.68 18.12
C ARG A 48 7.39 6.48 17.44
N LEU A 49 7.24 6.90 16.19
CA LEU A 49 6.01 6.71 15.42
C LEU A 49 5.73 5.23 15.16
N ILE A 50 6.73 4.48 14.70
CA ILE A 50 6.61 3.02 14.50
C ILE A 50 6.16 2.35 15.79
N HIS A 51 6.86 2.62 16.90
CA HIS A 51 6.52 2.03 18.18
C HIS A 51 5.08 2.35 18.61
N ARG A 52 4.61 3.59 18.38
CA ARG A 52 3.25 3.99 18.73
C ARG A 52 2.19 3.27 17.90
N VAL A 53 2.38 3.20 16.58
CA VAL A 53 1.49 2.49 15.66
C VAL A 53 1.43 1.00 16.02
N GLU A 54 2.57 0.36 16.25
CA GLU A 54 2.63 -1.07 16.62
C GLU A 54 1.99 -1.34 17.97
N THR A 55 2.15 -0.44 18.96
CA THR A 55 1.53 -0.57 20.29
C THR A 55 0.00 -0.63 20.19
N TYR A 56 -0.58 0.07 19.23
CA TYR A 56 -2.02 0.03 18.97
C TYR A 56 -2.44 -1.00 17.92
N THR A 57 -1.50 -1.77 17.37
CA THR A 57 -1.75 -2.75 16.31
C THR A 57 -2.44 -2.15 15.07
N LEU A 58 -2.09 -0.91 14.75
CA LEU A 58 -2.57 -0.23 13.54
C LEU A 58 -1.73 -0.64 12.33
N ASP A 59 -2.33 -0.58 11.13
CA ASP A 59 -1.54 -0.66 9.90
C ASP A 59 -0.73 0.63 9.73
N ALA A 60 0.60 0.50 9.70
CA ALA A 60 1.53 1.62 9.58
C ALA A 60 1.34 2.38 8.27
N MET A 61 1.08 1.67 7.17
CA MET A 61 0.88 2.27 5.86
C MET A 61 -0.35 3.16 5.85
N SER A 62 -1.50 2.59 6.22
CA SER A 62 -2.76 3.32 6.28
C SER A 62 -2.69 4.49 7.26
N THR A 63 -2.09 4.28 8.44
CA THR A 63 -1.91 5.36 9.43
C THR A 63 -1.10 6.52 8.84
N GLY A 64 0.05 6.23 8.24
CA GLY A 64 0.92 7.26 7.65
C GLY A 64 0.24 8.02 6.52
N VAL A 65 -0.42 7.32 5.59
CA VAL A 65 -1.11 7.94 4.45
C VAL A 65 -2.33 8.75 4.90
N CYS A 66 -3.11 8.28 5.88
CA CYS A 66 -4.21 9.04 6.48
C CYS A 66 -3.71 10.35 7.12
N LEU A 67 -2.62 10.28 7.88
CA LEU A 67 -2.04 11.45 8.51
C LEU A 67 -1.43 12.41 7.49
N ALA A 68 -0.86 11.92 6.39
CA ALA A 68 -0.38 12.76 5.30
C ALA A 68 -1.52 13.52 4.61
N TRP A 69 -2.64 12.84 4.33
CA TRP A 69 -3.85 13.47 3.81
C TRP A 69 -4.38 14.53 4.79
N ALA A 70 -4.45 14.20 6.09
CA ALA A 70 -4.93 15.13 7.12
C ALA A 70 -4.05 16.39 7.21
N THR A 71 -2.72 16.23 7.20
CA THR A 71 -1.77 17.34 7.21
C THR A 71 -1.94 18.22 5.98
N GLU A 72 -1.99 17.63 4.78
CA GLU A 72 -2.14 18.42 3.55
C GLU A 72 -3.52 19.09 3.45
N ALA A 73 -4.59 18.41 3.88
CA ALA A 73 -5.93 18.98 3.94
C ALA A 73 -5.99 20.18 4.91
N LEU A 74 -5.28 20.11 6.04
CA LEU A 74 -5.16 21.22 6.98
C LEU A 74 -4.36 22.39 6.39
N GLU A 75 -3.22 22.12 5.74
CA GLU A 75 -2.42 23.16 5.06
C GLU A 75 -3.20 23.87 3.94
N LYS A 76 -4.08 23.15 3.25
CA LYS A 76 -4.96 23.70 2.21
C LYS A 76 -6.24 24.34 2.76
N GLY A 77 -6.48 24.29 4.07
CA GLY A 77 -7.69 24.82 4.71
C GLY A 77 -8.97 24.08 4.35
N ILE A 78 -8.88 22.83 3.90
CA ILE A 78 -10.02 21.94 3.62
C ILE A 78 -10.64 21.45 4.93
N ILE A 79 -9.79 21.22 5.94
CA ILE A 79 -10.16 20.98 7.33
C ILE A 79 -9.55 22.07 8.22
N SER A 80 -10.07 22.22 9.43
CA SER A 80 -9.64 23.23 10.38
C SER A 80 -8.86 22.63 11.56
N ARG A 81 -8.24 23.51 12.37
CA ARG A 81 -7.59 23.10 13.64
C ARG A 81 -8.60 22.62 14.69
N ASP A 82 -9.86 23.04 14.58
CA ASP A 82 -10.92 22.56 15.47
C ASP A 82 -11.35 21.14 15.12
N ASP A 83 -11.21 20.74 13.84
CA ASP A 83 -11.39 19.35 13.40
C ASP A 83 -10.25 18.47 13.90
N THR A 84 -9.00 18.87 13.63
CA THR A 84 -7.83 18.04 13.95
C THR A 84 -7.47 18.04 15.43
N ILE A 85 -7.86 19.07 16.20
CA ILE A 85 -7.49 19.30 17.62
C ILE A 85 -5.98 19.14 17.94
N VAL A 86 -5.16 19.15 16.90
CA VAL A 86 -3.71 18.98 16.84
C VAL A 86 -3.24 19.77 15.62
N ASP A 87 -2.26 20.66 15.78
CA ASP A 87 -1.68 21.41 14.65
C ASP A 87 -0.75 20.48 13.86
N LEU A 88 -1.31 19.77 12.88
CA LEU A 88 -0.57 18.83 12.03
C LEU A 88 0.34 19.57 11.06
N LYS A 89 1.62 19.18 11.03
CA LYS A 89 2.64 19.71 10.12
C LYS A 89 3.59 18.61 9.68
N PHE A 90 3.99 18.61 8.42
CA PHE A 90 5.03 17.70 7.93
C PHE A 90 6.32 17.87 8.76
N GLY A 91 6.88 16.75 9.21
CA GLY A 91 8.06 16.71 10.08
C GLY A 91 7.78 16.81 11.58
N ASP A 92 6.55 17.07 12.02
CA ASP A 92 6.22 17.19 13.46
C ASP A 92 5.84 15.84 14.08
N CYS A 93 6.85 15.15 14.61
CA CYS A 93 6.69 13.84 15.26
C CYS A 93 5.71 13.87 16.45
N ASP A 94 5.75 14.90 17.29
CA ASP A 94 4.93 14.94 18.51
C ASP A 94 3.46 15.18 18.18
N ALA A 95 3.18 16.03 17.18
CA ALA A 95 1.84 16.19 16.64
C ALA A 95 1.29 14.86 16.08
N TYR A 96 2.09 14.14 15.28
CA TYR A 96 1.66 12.85 14.73
C TYR A 96 1.44 11.78 15.80
N LEU A 97 2.28 11.69 16.83
CA LEU A 97 2.06 10.75 17.95
C LEU A 97 0.71 10.99 18.63
N LYS A 98 0.35 12.25 18.85
CA LYS A 98 -0.94 12.62 19.43
C LYS A 98 -2.10 12.33 18.49
N ALA A 99 -1.93 12.58 17.20
CA ALA A 99 -2.95 12.26 16.19
C ALA A 99 -3.17 10.73 16.06
N ILE A 100 -2.12 9.91 16.17
CA ILE A 100 -2.25 8.44 16.24
C ILE A 100 -3.08 8.01 17.44
N ASP A 101 -2.86 8.61 18.62
CA ASP A 101 -3.71 8.35 19.80
C ASP A 101 -5.18 8.69 19.53
N TYR A 102 -5.44 9.75 18.76
CA TYR A 102 -6.78 10.18 18.44
C TYR A 102 -7.45 9.38 17.31
N ILE A 103 -6.70 8.78 16.39
CA ILE A 103 -7.24 7.77 15.47
C ILE A 103 -7.85 6.60 16.26
N VAL A 104 -7.21 6.18 17.36
CA VAL A 104 -7.71 5.09 18.22
C VAL A 104 -8.84 5.56 19.15
N ARG A 105 -8.66 6.70 19.81
CA ARG A 105 -9.63 7.20 20.82
C ARG A 105 -10.87 7.84 20.20
N GLN A 106 -10.76 8.32 18.95
CA GLN A 106 -11.83 8.94 18.17
C GLN A 106 -12.61 10.04 18.93
N PRO A 107 -11.92 11.07 19.47
CA PRO A 107 -12.52 12.06 20.36
C PRO A 107 -13.58 12.96 19.70
N ASN A 108 -13.58 13.06 18.36
CA ASN A 108 -14.49 13.90 17.59
C ASN A 108 -14.84 13.24 16.24
N ASP A 109 -15.68 13.89 15.43
CA ASP A 109 -16.09 13.36 14.13
C ASP A 109 -14.95 13.27 13.12
N PHE A 110 -13.99 14.19 13.17
CA PHE A 110 -12.83 14.16 12.27
C PHE A 110 -12.05 12.85 12.44
N TYR A 111 -11.68 12.49 13.68
CA TYR A 111 -10.95 11.25 13.91
C TYR A 111 -11.79 9.98 13.75
N ARG A 112 -13.12 10.04 13.97
CA ARG A 112 -14.03 8.93 13.59
C ARG A 112 -13.98 8.66 12.09
N ASN A 113 -14.01 9.72 11.27
CA ASN A 113 -13.92 9.59 9.82
C ASN A 113 -12.50 9.21 9.35
N LEU A 114 -11.45 9.77 9.95
CA LEU A 114 -10.06 9.42 9.61
C LEU A 114 -9.74 7.96 9.94
N ALA A 115 -10.30 7.42 11.02
CA ALA A 115 -10.18 6.02 11.38
C ALA A 115 -10.83 5.05 10.37
N CYS A 116 -11.68 5.56 9.45
CA CYS A 116 -12.24 4.79 8.34
C CYS A 116 -11.38 4.84 7.05
N GLY A 117 -10.19 5.45 7.10
CA GLY A 117 -9.25 5.53 5.98
C GLY A 117 -9.29 6.87 5.24
N ALA A 118 -8.24 7.12 4.45
CA ALA A 118 -8.03 8.38 3.75
C ALA A 118 -9.06 8.61 2.64
N GLU A 119 -9.50 7.55 1.96
CA GLU A 119 -10.56 7.65 0.93
C GLU A 119 -11.87 8.12 1.55
N HIS A 120 -12.25 7.55 2.70
CA HIS A 120 -13.48 7.91 3.40
C HIS A 120 -13.40 9.34 3.93
N ALA A 121 -12.31 9.72 4.59
CA ALA A 121 -12.10 11.07 5.09
C ALA A 121 -12.13 12.11 3.94
N ALA A 122 -11.48 11.80 2.82
CA ALA A 122 -11.49 12.66 1.64
C ALA A 122 -12.87 12.82 1.01
N LYS A 123 -13.72 11.79 1.07
CA LYS A 123 -15.12 11.87 0.61
C LYS A 123 -15.97 12.79 1.49
N VAL A 124 -15.70 12.79 2.80
CA VAL A 124 -16.46 13.59 3.78
C VAL A 124 -16.04 15.06 3.76
N TYR A 125 -14.73 15.32 3.75
CA TYR A 125 -14.18 16.68 3.92
C TYR A 125 -13.67 17.31 2.62
N GLY A 126 -13.39 16.52 1.59
CA GLY A 126 -12.76 16.95 0.34
C GLY A 126 -11.30 16.51 0.22
N GLY A 127 -10.60 16.96 -0.83
CA GLY A 127 -9.19 16.61 -1.04
C GLY A 127 -8.95 15.24 -1.69
N SER A 128 -9.96 14.69 -2.38
CA SER A 128 -9.83 13.44 -3.15
C SER A 128 -8.76 13.51 -4.24
N ASP A 129 -8.33 14.70 -4.68
CA ASP A 129 -7.27 14.85 -5.68
C ASP A 129 -5.89 14.44 -5.16
N PHE A 130 -5.64 14.57 -3.85
CA PHE A 130 -4.37 14.23 -3.20
C PHE A 130 -4.50 13.10 -2.16
N ALA A 131 -5.70 12.53 -1.98
CA ALA A 131 -5.86 11.28 -1.26
C ALA A 131 -5.20 10.14 -2.05
N LEU A 132 -4.02 9.70 -1.61
CA LEU A 132 -3.23 8.63 -2.23
C LEU A 132 -3.77 7.26 -1.82
N THR A 133 -4.90 6.87 -2.42
CA THR A 133 -5.52 5.55 -2.23
C THR A 133 -5.87 4.94 -3.58
N PHE A 134 -5.92 3.61 -3.62
CA PHE A 134 -6.19 2.80 -4.80
C PHE A 134 -7.22 1.75 -4.42
N GLY A 135 -8.41 1.78 -5.04
CA GLY A 135 -9.51 0.90 -4.64
C GLY A 135 -9.87 1.01 -3.14
N LYS A 136 -9.81 2.23 -2.60
CA LYS A 136 -10.03 2.58 -1.19
C LYS A 136 -8.96 2.06 -0.21
N ASN A 137 -7.84 1.53 -0.69
CA ASN A 137 -6.70 1.10 0.11
C ASN A 137 -5.54 2.10 -0.01
N GLU A 138 -4.87 2.43 1.08
CA GLU A 138 -3.81 3.43 1.11
C GLU A 138 -2.58 3.04 0.28
N MET A 139 -1.95 4.05 -0.34
CA MET A 139 -0.84 3.87 -1.27
C MET A 139 0.38 3.21 -0.60
N PRO A 140 1.05 2.26 -1.29
CA PRO A 140 2.34 1.72 -0.89
C PRO A 140 3.52 2.61 -1.26
N GLY A 141 4.70 2.34 -0.71
CA GLY A 141 5.88 3.20 -0.82
C GLY A 141 6.47 3.44 -2.22
N TYR A 142 5.85 2.95 -3.29
CA TYR A 142 6.41 3.01 -4.64
C TYR A 142 5.66 3.97 -5.55
N HIS A 143 6.32 5.07 -5.88
CA HIS A 143 5.93 5.98 -6.97
C HIS A 143 6.89 5.78 -8.15
N THR A 144 6.82 4.61 -8.79
CA THR A 144 7.83 4.17 -9.78
C THR A 144 7.42 4.34 -11.23
N GLY A 145 6.12 4.39 -11.55
CA GLY A 145 5.67 4.38 -12.94
C GLY A 145 4.23 3.90 -13.13
N TYR A 146 3.83 3.68 -14.38
CA TYR A 146 2.47 3.25 -14.71
C TYR A 146 2.16 1.86 -14.14
N ALA A 147 3.10 0.91 -14.19
CA ALA A 147 2.82 -0.47 -13.80
C ALA A 147 2.56 -0.59 -12.30
N ALA A 148 3.26 0.19 -11.45
CA ALA A 148 2.98 0.27 -10.03
C ALA A 148 1.54 0.74 -9.76
N HIS A 149 1.17 1.93 -10.23
CA HIS A 149 -0.15 2.53 -9.94
C HIS A 149 -1.30 1.71 -10.51
N ILE A 150 -1.17 1.24 -11.76
CA ILE A 150 -2.17 0.35 -12.37
C ILE A 150 -2.24 -0.97 -11.60
N GLY A 151 -1.09 -1.52 -11.19
CA GLY A 151 -1.01 -2.70 -10.35
C GLY A 151 -1.80 -2.57 -9.04
N TYR A 152 -1.78 -1.40 -8.40
CA TYR A 152 -2.58 -1.13 -7.19
C TYR A 152 -4.07 -0.99 -7.50
N LEU A 153 -4.42 -0.40 -8.65
CA LEU A 153 -5.82 -0.27 -9.08
C LEU A 153 -6.45 -1.64 -9.39
N ILE A 154 -5.73 -2.53 -10.07
CA ILE A 154 -6.31 -3.79 -10.55
C ILE A 154 -6.07 -4.99 -9.63
N GLY A 155 -5.10 -4.90 -8.71
CA GLY A 155 -4.78 -5.98 -7.78
C GLY A 155 -6.01 -6.45 -7.00
N LEU A 156 -6.14 -7.75 -6.75
CA LEU A 156 -7.33 -8.31 -6.11
C LEU A 156 -7.63 -7.70 -4.73
N ARG A 157 -6.59 -7.27 -4.00
CA ARG A 157 -6.69 -6.58 -2.70
C ARG A 157 -6.21 -5.13 -2.76
N HIS A 158 -5.94 -4.58 -3.95
CA HIS A 158 -5.35 -3.26 -4.13
C HIS A 158 -4.01 -3.07 -3.41
N SER A 159 -3.19 -4.12 -3.40
CA SER A 159 -1.90 -4.16 -2.70
C SER A 159 -0.73 -4.30 -3.66
N HIS A 160 0.43 -3.69 -3.33
CA HIS A 160 1.69 -3.96 -4.03
C HIS A 160 2.18 -5.41 -3.88
N LEU A 161 1.57 -6.19 -2.99
CA LEU A 161 1.84 -7.62 -2.86
C LEU A 161 1.01 -8.48 -3.81
N ASP A 162 -0.04 -7.93 -4.43
CA ASP A 162 -0.87 -8.64 -5.41
C ASP A 162 -0.14 -8.76 -6.75
N ASN A 163 0.62 -7.75 -7.13
CA ASN A 163 1.56 -7.84 -8.25
C ASN A 163 2.79 -6.96 -8.07
N ALA A 164 3.91 -7.35 -8.70
CA ALA A 164 5.16 -6.59 -8.66
C ALA A 164 5.22 -5.42 -9.67
N GLY A 165 4.15 -4.63 -9.83
CA GLY A 165 4.13 -3.50 -10.78
C GLY A 165 5.36 -2.58 -10.66
N TYR A 166 5.76 -2.25 -9.43
CA TYR A 166 6.99 -1.47 -9.16
C TYR A 166 8.28 -2.12 -9.67
N SER A 167 8.37 -3.45 -9.67
CA SER A 167 9.52 -4.18 -10.22
C SER A 167 9.46 -4.24 -11.75
N LEU A 168 8.25 -4.21 -12.33
CA LEU A 168 8.07 -4.13 -13.77
C LEU A 168 8.53 -2.76 -14.28
N ASP A 169 8.13 -1.67 -13.62
CA ASP A 169 8.60 -0.30 -13.93
C ASP A 169 10.13 -0.22 -13.93
N GLN A 170 10.81 -0.85 -12.96
CA GLN A 170 12.28 -0.85 -12.90
C GLN A 170 12.97 -1.58 -14.07
N LYS A 171 12.27 -2.50 -14.75
CA LYS A 171 12.83 -3.33 -15.82
C LYS A 171 12.45 -2.82 -17.21
N LEU A 172 11.34 -2.09 -17.32
CA LEU A 172 10.90 -1.50 -18.56
C LEU A 172 11.82 -0.32 -18.93
N LYS A 173 12.16 -0.21 -20.21
CA LYS A 173 12.78 1.00 -20.78
C LYS A 173 11.72 1.94 -21.36
N GLU A 174 10.71 1.35 -21.98
CA GLU A 174 9.54 2.00 -22.54
C GLU A 174 8.31 1.18 -22.13
N TYR A 175 7.17 1.84 -22.00
CA TYR A 175 5.92 1.17 -21.66
C TYR A 175 5.32 0.52 -22.92
N PRO A 176 4.86 -0.73 -22.82
CA PRO A 176 4.17 -1.38 -23.93
C PRO A 176 2.76 -0.79 -24.10
N GLU A 177 2.00 -1.29 -25.06
CA GLU A 177 0.57 -0.94 -25.15
C GLU A 177 -0.20 -1.36 -23.88
N PRO A 178 -1.28 -0.63 -23.52
CA PRO A 178 -2.10 -0.89 -22.34
C PRO A 178 -2.50 -2.36 -22.13
N GLU A 179 -2.86 -3.06 -23.20
CA GLU A 179 -3.30 -4.46 -23.20
C GLU A 179 -2.19 -5.41 -22.74
N GLU A 180 -0.96 -5.18 -23.23
CA GLU A 180 0.19 -5.97 -22.86
C GLU A 180 0.60 -5.69 -21.41
N LEU A 181 0.52 -4.44 -20.96
CA LEU A 181 0.84 -4.07 -19.57
C LEU A 181 -0.11 -4.77 -18.58
N VAL A 182 -1.43 -4.68 -18.81
CA VAL A 182 -2.42 -5.38 -17.97
C VAL A 182 -2.21 -6.89 -18.01
N GLY A 183 -1.95 -7.47 -19.19
CA GLY A 183 -1.66 -8.89 -19.32
C GLY A 183 -0.46 -9.33 -18.47
N LYS A 184 0.62 -8.54 -18.46
CA LYS A 184 1.80 -8.79 -17.61
C LYS A 184 1.49 -8.72 -16.12
N LEU A 185 0.71 -7.73 -15.69
CA LEU A 185 0.33 -7.56 -14.28
C LEU A 185 -0.57 -8.70 -13.80
N ILE A 186 -1.61 -9.06 -14.57
CA ILE A 186 -2.49 -10.19 -14.25
C ILE A 186 -1.67 -11.49 -14.20
N LYS A 187 -0.80 -11.73 -15.18
CA LYS A 187 0.00 -12.96 -15.23
C LYS A 187 0.93 -13.09 -14.02
N GLU A 188 1.51 -11.98 -13.56
CA GLU A 188 2.30 -11.96 -12.34
C GLU A 188 1.44 -12.33 -11.12
N GLU A 189 0.26 -11.72 -10.99
CA GLU A 189 -0.65 -11.97 -9.87
C GLU A 189 -1.21 -13.40 -9.85
N GLN A 190 -1.49 -13.99 -11.02
CA GLN A 190 -1.87 -15.39 -11.16
C GLN A 190 -0.81 -16.32 -10.56
N TRP A 191 0.48 -16.07 -10.82
CA TRP A 191 1.55 -16.85 -10.20
C TRP A 191 1.58 -16.66 -8.68
N ARG A 192 1.31 -15.44 -8.19
CA ARG A 192 1.21 -15.19 -6.75
C ARG A 192 0.06 -15.91 -6.07
N GLN A 193 -1.00 -16.28 -6.80
CA GLN A 193 -2.05 -17.13 -6.24
C GLN A 193 -1.53 -18.52 -5.88
N VAL A 194 -0.60 -19.07 -6.68
CA VAL A 194 0.09 -20.33 -6.33
C VAL A 194 0.96 -20.13 -5.10
N LEU A 195 1.80 -19.08 -5.09
CA LEU A 195 2.74 -18.82 -3.99
C LEU A 195 2.01 -18.55 -2.66
N SER A 196 0.95 -17.75 -2.67
CA SER A 196 0.15 -17.48 -1.47
C SER A 196 -0.57 -18.72 -0.95
N SER A 197 -1.02 -19.61 -1.84
CA SER A 197 -1.62 -20.90 -1.44
C SER A 197 -0.62 -21.84 -0.76
N LEU A 198 0.67 -21.73 -1.11
CA LEU A 198 1.76 -22.44 -0.44
C LEU A 198 2.24 -21.75 0.84
N VAL A 199 1.71 -20.57 1.16
CA VAL A 199 2.10 -19.75 2.31
C VAL A 199 3.61 -19.43 2.30
N VAL A 200 4.21 -19.28 1.12
CA VAL A 200 5.63 -18.90 1.03
C VAL A 200 5.83 -17.40 1.22
N CYS A 201 6.97 -17.04 1.80
CA CYS A 201 7.35 -15.65 1.94
C CYS A 201 7.60 -15.00 0.55
N PHE A 202 6.93 -13.89 0.25
CA PHE A 202 7.08 -13.18 -1.03
C PHE A 202 8.45 -12.52 -1.23
N PHE A 203 9.27 -12.36 -0.19
CA PHE A 203 10.68 -11.98 -0.39
C PHE A 203 11.47 -13.06 -1.14
N ALA A 204 11.07 -14.34 -1.00
CA ALA A 204 11.69 -15.46 -1.69
C ALA A 204 10.99 -15.83 -3.02
N ARG A 205 10.03 -15.03 -3.51
CA ARG A 205 9.23 -15.34 -4.72
C ARG A 205 10.07 -15.61 -5.97
N GLY A 206 11.25 -15.01 -6.09
CA GLY A 206 12.17 -15.25 -7.21
C GLY A 206 12.82 -16.64 -7.20
N VAL A 207 12.84 -17.31 -6.04
CA VAL A 207 13.35 -18.67 -5.84
C VAL A 207 12.26 -19.70 -6.11
N TYR A 208 11.04 -19.46 -5.62
CA TYR A 208 9.89 -20.35 -5.80
C TYR A 208 9.29 -20.23 -7.21
N LYS A 209 10.05 -20.70 -8.20
CA LYS A 209 9.57 -20.94 -9.57
C LYS A 209 8.88 -22.30 -9.68
N ALA A 210 8.23 -22.57 -10.81
CA ALA A 210 7.48 -23.80 -11.02
C ALA A 210 8.28 -25.08 -10.73
N ASP A 211 9.54 -25.15 -11.14
CA ASP A 211 10.39 -26.31 -10.88
C ASP A 211 10.63 -26.55 -9.38
N ILE A 212 10.88 -25.49 -8.61
CA ILE A 212 11.08 -25.56 -7.16
C ILE A 212 9.79 -25.92 -6.45
N VAL A 213 8.66 -25.31 -6.83
CA VAL A 213 7.34 -25.64 -6.28
C VAL A 213 7.01 -27.12 -6.50
N ARG A 214 7.23 -27.63 -7.72
CA ARG A 214 6.99 -29.04 -8.06
C ARG A 214 7.89 -29.98 -7.24
N LYS A 215 9.17 -29.64 -7.10
CA LYS A 215 10.10 -30.40 -6.24
C LYS A 215 9.67 -30.41 -4.78
N ALA A 216 9.13 -29.29 -4.27
CA ALA A 216 8.65 -29.19 -2.89
C ALA A 216 7.35 -29.97 -2.64
N LEU A 217 6.48 -30.08 -3.64
CA LEU A 217 5.22 -30.83 -3.56
C LEU A 217 5.40 -32.36 -3.69
N LYS A 218 6.41 -32.81 -4.43
CA LYS A 218 6.66 -34.24 -4.69
C LYS A 218 6.78 -35.11 -3.41
N PRO A 219 7.51 -34.73 -2.36
CA PRO A 219 7.56 -35.48 -1.10
C PRO A 219 6.21 -35.63 -0.39
N LEU A 220 5.25 -34.75 -0.69
CA LEU A 220 3.88 -34.81 -0.17
C LEU A 220 2.97 -35.74 -1.00
N GLY A 221 3.51 -36.41 -2.02
CA GLY A 221 2.75 -37.25 -2.94
C GLY A 221 1.95 -36.44 -3.98
N ILE A 222 2.21 -35.13 -4.11
CA ILE A 222 1.54 -34.27 -5.06
C ILE A 222 2.42 -34.12 -6.29
N GLU A 223 2.06 -34.82 -7.36
CA GLU A 223 2.66 -34.65 -8.69
C GLU A 223 1.82 -33.68 -9.51
N ILE A 224 2.41 -32.56 -9.88
CA ILE A 224 1.77 -31.51 -10.68
C ILE A 224 2.75 -30.99 -11.73
N SER A 225 2.26 -30.78 -12.94
CA SER A 225 3.03 -30.15 -14.02
C SER A 225 3.09 -28.63 -13.85
N GLU A 226 3.99 -27.99 -14.59
CA GLU A 226 4.07 -26.53 -14.63
C GLU A 226 2.81 -25.91 -15.25
N ASP A 227 2.26 -26.53 -16.31
CA ASP A 227 1.02 -26.07 -16.94
C ASP A 227 -0.17 -26.17 -15.98
N GLU A 228 -0.26 -27.25 -15.20
CA GLU A 228 -1.30 -27.40 -14.18
C GLU A 228 -1.16 -26.35 -13.06
N LEU A 229 0.06 -26.03 -12.61
CA LEU A 229 0.28 -24.96 -11.64
C LEU A 229 -0.14 -23.59 -12.19
N ASN A 230 0.21 -23.30 -13.45
CA ASN A 230 -0.16 -22.05 -14.10
C ASN A 230 -1.68 -21.92 -14.25
N ARG A 231 -2.36 -23.00 -14.68
CA ARG A 231 -3.83 -23.06 -14.75
C ARG A 231 -4.48 -22.95 -13.37
N LEU A 232 -3.87 -23.51 -12.33
CA LEU A 232 -4.35 -23.39 -10.96
C LEU A 232 -4.27 -21.93 -10.48
N GLY A 233 -3.15 -21.25 -10.72
CA GLY A 233 -2.99 -19.83 -10.40
C GLY A 233 -4.00 -18.94 -11.12
N GLU A 234 -4.20 -19.17 -12.42
CA GLU A 234 -5.22 -18.52 -13.24
C GLU A 234 -6.64 -18.77 -12.69
N LYS A 235 -6.98 -20.02 -12.39
CA LYS A 235 -8.28 -20.37 -11.81
C LYS A 235 -8.51 -19.63 -10.50
N ILE A 236 -7.57 -19.67 -9.57
CA ILE A 236 -7.69 -19.00 -8.27
C ILE A 236 -7.86 -17.49 -8.44
N TYR A 237 -7.10 -16.88 -9.36
CA TYR A 237 -7.22 -15.45 -9.67
C TYR A 237 -8.64 -15.11 -10.12
N PHE A 238 -9.17 -15.82 -11.11
CA PHE A 238 -10.51 -15.55 -11.63
C PHE A 238 -11.63 -15.87 -10.63
N GLU A 239 -11.51 -16.90 -9.80
CA GLU A 239 -12.49 -17.14 -8.72
C GLU A 239 -12.50 -16.00 -7.70
N LYS A 240 -11.33 -15.48 -7.31
CA LYS A 240 -11.24 -14.33 -6.41
C LYS A 240 -11.79 -13.06 -7.07
N LEU A 241 -11.55 -12.88 -8.37
CA LEU A 241 -12.10 -11.76 -9.13
C LEU A 241 -13.63 -11.84 -9.24
N ARG A 242 -14.21 -13.02 -9.46
CA ARG A 242 -15.67 -13.24 -9.41
C ARG A 242 -16.24 -12.85 -8.06
N LEU A 243 -15.62 -13.32 -6.98
CA LEU A 243 -16.04 -12.96 -5.62
C LEU A 243 -15.95 -11.43 -5.41
N LYS A 244 -14.84 -10.81 -5.83
CA LYS A 244 -14.63 -9.36 -5.74
C LYS A 244 -15.74 -8.59 -6.47
N LYS A 245 -16.11 -9.02 -7.68
CA LYS A 245 -17.22 -8.46 -8.48
C LYS A 245 -18.58 -8.66 -7.79
N GLN A 246 -18.85 -9.85 -7.26
CA GLN A 246 -20.07 -10.14 -6.48
C GLN A 246 -20.19 -9.25 -5.22
N MET A 247 -19.07 -8.83 -4.65
CA MET A 247 -19.02 -7.89 -3.53
C MET A 247 -19.14 -6.40 -3.95
N GLY A 248 -19.43 -6.13 -5.22
CA GLY A 248 -19.69 -4.78 -5.74
C GLY A 248 -18.46 -4.07 -6.28
N PHE A 249 -17.40 -4.78 -6.64
CA PHE A 249 -16.27 -4.17 -7.34
C PHE A 249 -16.64 -3.77 -8.77
N ASP A 250 -16.43 -2.50 -9.07
CA ASP A 250 -16.63 -1.90 -10.38
C ASP A 250 -15.35 -1.14 -10.77
N VAL A 251 -14.83 -1.45 -11.96
CA VAL A 251 -13.61 -0.83 -12.49
C VAL A 251 -13.85 0.64 -12.84
N SER A 252 -15.08 1.02 -13.22
CA SER A 252 -15.45 2.39 -13.57
C SER A 252 -15.47 3.34 -12.37
N GLU A 253 -15.64 2.80 -11.17
CA GLU A 253 -15.61 3.53 -9.89
C GLU A 253 -14.17 3.72 -9.35
N LEU A 254 -13.15 3.20 -10.04
CA LEU A 254 -11.76 3.36 -9.62
C LEU A 254 -11.27 4.79 -9.87
N ARG A 255 -10.99 5.50 -8.78
CA ARG A 255 -10.35 6.82 -8.80
C ARG A 255 -8.85 6.71 -9.05
N ILE A 256 -8.33 7.62 -9.87
CA ILE A 256 -6.90 7.87 -10.05
C ILE A 256 -6.54 9.13 -9.22
N PRO A 257 -5.71 9.03 -8.16
CA PRO A 257 -5.29 10.22 -7.43
C PRO A 257 -4.50 11.18 -8.32
N LYS A 258 -4.98 12.42 -8.50
CA LYS A 258 -4.33 13.41 -9.38
C LYS A 258 -2.88 13.68 -8.99
N ARG A 259 -2.55 13.62 -7.69
CA ARG A 259 -1.18 13.79 -7.17
C ARG A 259 -0.14 12.92 -7.88
N ILE A 260 -0.49 11.71 -8.33
CA ILE A 260 0.47 10.83 -9.02
C ILE A 260 0.82 11.31 -10.45
N LEU A 261 0.02 12.23 -11.00
CA LEU A 261 0.25 12.84 -12.32
C LEU A 261 1.06 14.14 -12.20
N GLU A 262 1.05 14.76 -11.02
CA GLU A 262 1.76 16.01 -10.71
C GLU A 262 3.24 15.78 -10.40
N THR A 263 3.55 14.62 -9.81
CA THR A 263 4.89 14.25 -9.35
C THR A 263 5.62 13.41 -10.41
N GLU A 264 6.92 13.63 -10.58
CA GLU A 264 7.73 12.86 -11.51
C GLU A 264 8.09 11.49 -10.93
N THR A 265 7.92 10.46 -11.75
CA THR A 265 8.46 9.13 -11.51
C THR A 265 9.86 9.01 -12.12
N PRO A 266 10.61 7.92 -11.88
CA PRO A 266 11.81 7.59 -12.65
C PRO A 266 11.60 7.53 -14.18
N HIS A 267 10.35 7.41 -14.63
CA HIS A 267 9.94 7.42 -16.04
C HIS A 267 9.36 8.77 -16.50
N GLY A 268 9.51 9.83 -15.70
CA GLY A 268 8.94 11.15 -15.96
C GLY A 268 7.49 11.29 -15.47
N LYS A 269 6.79 12.29 -16.01
CA LYS A 269 5.38 12.54 -15.67
C LYS A 269 4.46 11.53 -16.35
N LEU A 270 3.48 11.07 -15.58
CA LEU A 270 2.48 10.13 -16.06
C LEU A 270 1.35 10.85 -16.80
N ASN A 271 0.83 10.22 -17.83
CA ASN A 271 -0.34 10.65 -18.59
C ASN A 271 -1.55 9.82 -18.17
N GLU A 272 -2.60 10.51 -17.72
CA GLU A 272 -3.83 9.87 -17.27
C GLU A 272 -4.53 9.04 -18.35
N ASP A 273 -4.43 9.44 -19.63
CA ASP A 273 -5.03 8.72 -20.75
C ASP A 273 -4.53 7.27 -20.85
N TYR A 274 -3.23 7.06 -20.65
CA TYR A 274 -2.64 5.72 -20.67
C TYR A 274 -3.21 4.84 -19.54
N ILE A 275 -3.35 5.40 -18.34
CA ILE A 275 -3.93 4.70 -17.18
C ILE A 275 -5.39 4.34 -17.49
N ARG A 276 -6.18 5.29 -18.01
CA ARG A 276 -7.61 5.09 -18.33
C ARG A 276 -7.80 4.02 -19.40
N ARG A 277 -7.06 4.08 -20.52
CA ARG A 277 -7.08 3.04 -21.57
C ARG A 277 -6.73 1.66 -21.01
N THR A 278 -5.79 1.60 -20.07
CA THR A 278 -5.41 0.35 -19.41
C THR A 278 -6.53 -0.20 -18.52
N LEU A 279 -7.19 0.66 -17.75
CA LEU A 279 -8.36 0.28 -16.94
C LEU A 279 -9.56 -0.13 -17.80
N GLU A 280 -9.78 0.51 -18.95
CA GLU A 280 -10.83 0.12 -19.90
C GLU A 280 -10.61 -1.29 -20.44
N TYR A 281 -9.36 -1.65 -20.76
CA TYR A 281 -9.04 -3.01 -21.15
C TYR A 281 -9.24 -4.00 -20.00
N TYR A 282 -8.82 -3.64 -18.79
CA TYR A 282 -9.09 -4.45 -17.60
C TYR A 282 -10.59 -4.63 -17.35
N ALA A 283 -11.41 -3.60 -17.55
CA ALA A 283 -12.86 -3.65 -17.39
C ALA A 283 -13.50 -4.68 -18.33
N LYS A 284 -13.00 -4.81 -19.57
CA LYS A 284 -13.45 -5.86 -20.50
C LYS A 284 -13.19 -7.26 -19.92
N ILE A 285 -11.98 -7.50 -19.40
CA ILE A 285 -11.64 -8.77 -18.73
C ILE A 285 -12.57 -9.04 -17.55
N VAL A 286 -12.80 -8.04 -16.68
CA VAL A 286 -13.70 -8.19 -15.52
C VAL A 286 -15.15 -8.44 -15.94
N SER A 287 -15.59 -7.90 -17.08
CA SER A 287 -16.95 -8.10 -17.58
C SER A 287 -17.23 -9.54 -18.01
N GLU A 288 -16.22 -10.24 -18.51
CA GLU A 288 -16.29 -11.63 -18.98
C GLU A 288 -16.25 -12.68 -17.85
N VAL A 289 -15.89 -12.24 -16.63
CA VAL A 289 -15.68 -13.08 -15.43
C VAL A 289 -16.96 -13.24 -14.62
#